data_AF-A0A962LDG3-F1
#
_entry.id   AF-A0A962LDG3-F1
#
_cell.length_a   1.000
_cell.length_b   1.000
_cell.length_c   1.000
_cell.angle_alpha   90.00
_cell.angle_beta   90.00
_cell.angle_gamma   90.00
#
_symmetry.space_group_name_H-M   'P 1'
#
loop_
_entity.id
_entity.type
_entity.pdbx_description
1 polymer ?
#
loop_
_entity_poly.entity_id
_entity_poly.type
_entity_poly.pdbx_seq_one_letter_code
_entity_poly.pdbx_strand_id
1 'polypeptide(L)'
;MWAATRYLPALRKLDDEDTARNSLLFSERFIALAPAADPDAIRATTLLVASLGVPAFEAALSLEESMQDVALENFLAMIREHYGVLLQLDITA
;
A
#
# COMPACT_ATOMS: atom_id res chain seq x y z
N MET A 1 13.36 -14.64 -2.74
CA MET A 1 13.48 -14.02 -4.08
C MET A 1 13.34 -12.49 -4.01
N TRP A 2 12.40 -11.96 -3.24
CA TRP A 2 12.15 -10.50 -3.11
C TRP A 2 13.24 -9.72 -2.35
N ALA A 3 13.96 -10.33 -1.41
CA ALA A 3 15.10 -9.65 -0.77
C ALA A 3 16.20 -9.24 -1.77
N ALA A 4 16.34 -9.93 -2.91
CA ALA A 4 17.36 -9.62 -3.91
C ALA A 4 17.03 -8.38 -4.77
N THR A 5 15.76 -7.97 -4.87
CA THR A 5 15.35 -6.83 -5.71
C THR A 5 15.77 -5.49 -5.10
N ARG A 6 15.91 -5.39 -3.77
CA ARG A 6 16.38 -4.16 -3.10
C ARG A 6 17.87 -3.86 -3.22
N TYR A 7 18.70 -4.89 -3.31
CA TYR A 7 20.17 -4.74 -3.32
C TYR A 7 20.76 -4.58 -4.72
N LEU A 8 19.94 -4.74 -5.76
CA LEU A 8 20.32 -4.51 -7.16
C LEU A 8 19.57 -3.29 -7.71
N PRO A 9 20.25 -2.17 -8.04
CA PRO A 9 19.60 -0.93 -8.46
C PRO A 9 18.60 -1.08 -9.62
N ALA A 10 18.87 -1.97 -10.56
CA ALA A 10 17.98 -2.23 -11.70
C ALA A 10 16.66 -2.92 -11.28
N LEU A 11 16.71 -3.81 -10.29
CA LEU A 11 15.52 -4.50 -9.77
C LEU A 11 14.69 -3.59 -8.86
N ARG A 12 15.35 -2.68 -8.12
CA ARG A 12 14.69 -1.64 -7.33
C ARG A 12 13.92 -0.66 -8.22
N LYS A 13 14.50 -0.26 -9.35
CA LYS A 13 13.83 0.60 -10.31
C LYS A 13 12.57 -0.05 -10.91
N LEU A 14 12.63 -1.35 -11.22
CA LEU A 14 11.46 -2.10 -11.67
C LEU A 14 10.37 -2.15 -10.58
N ASP A 15 10.76 -2.32 -9.32
CA ASP A 15 9.85 -2.32 -8.17
C ASP A 15 9.16 -0.95 -7.98
N ASP A 16 9.90 0.15 -8.12
CA ASP A 16 9.36 1.52 -8.06
C ASP A 16 8.39 1.80 -9.22
N GLU A 17 8.74 1.40 -10.45
CA GLU A 17 7.90 1.54 -11.64
C GLU A 17 6.62 0.69 -11.54
N ASP A 18 6.73 -0.55 -11.06
CA ASP A 18 5.60 -1.45 -10.85
C ASP A 18 4.69 -0.94 -9.73
N THR A 19 5.26 -0.39 -8.65
CA THR A 19 4.53 0.26 -7.55
C THR A 19 3.73 1.46 -8.06
N ALA A 20 4.36 2.34 -8.84
CA ALA A 20 3.69 3.52 -9.40
C ALA A 20 2.56 3.12 -10.38
N ARG A 21 2.81 2.14 -11.26
CA ARG A 21 1.81 1.64 -12.21
C ARG A 21 0.63 1.00 -11.49
N ASN A 22 0.88 0.14 -10.51
CA ASN A 22 -0.18 -0.54 -9.76
C ASN A 22 -0.98 0.48 -8.94
N SER A 23 -0.31 1.44 -8.31
CA SER A 23 -0.98 2.54 -7.62
C SER A 23 -1.93 3.31 -8.53
N LEU A 24 -1.50 3.62 -9.76
CA LEU A 24 -2.36 4.32 -10.72
C LEU A 24 -3.62 3.51 -11.02
N LEU A 25 -3.49 2.23 -11.37
CA LEU A 25 -4.62 1.34 -11.68
C LEU A 25 -5.62 1.25 -10.53
N PHE A 26 -5.14 1.09 -9.30
CA PHE A 26 -6.02 1.06 -8.12
C PHE A 26 -6.69 2.42 -7.88
N SER A 27 -5.95 3.52 -8.01
CA SER A 27 -6.50 4.86 -7.81
C SER A 27 -7.61 5.19 -8.82
N GLU A 28 -7.46 4.82 -10.09
CA GLU A 28 -8.49 4.97 -11.12
C GLU A 28 -9.75 4.20 -10.77
N ARG A 29 -9.59 2.97 -10.26
CA ARG A 29 -10.72 2.15 -9.83
C ARG A 29 -11.43 2.76 -8.62
N PHE A 30 -10.70 3.27 -7.64
CA PHE A 30 -11.28 3.90 -6.47
C PHE A 30 -11.99 5.22 -6.80
N ILE A 31 -11.44 6.04 -7.71
CA ILE A 31 -12.12 7.25 -8.21
C ILE A 31 -13.46 6.88 -8.85
N ALA A 32 -13.51 5.80 -9.63
CA ALA A 32 -14.75 5.34 -10.26
C ALA A 32 -15.78 4.82 -9.24
N LEU A 33 -15.33 4.23 -8.13
CA LEU A 33 -16.20 3.72 -7.06
C LEU A 33 -16.65 4.81 -6.08
N ALA A 34 -15.84 5.86 -5.88
CA ALA A 34 -16.11 6.98 -4.98
C ALA A 34 -16.10 8.33 -5.74
N PRO A 35 -17.04 8.59 -6.67
CA PRO A 35 -17.01 9.80 -7.49
C PRO A 35 -17.20 11.11 -6.70
N ALA A 36 -17.68 11.03 -5.46
CA ALA A 36 -17.83 12.18 -4.55
C ALA A 36 -16.57 12.48 -3.72
N ALA A 37 -15.59 11.57 -3.69
CA ALA A 37 -14.33 11.75 -2.97
C ALA A 37 -13.32 12.54 -3.81
N ASP A 38 -12.35 13.17 -3.15
CA ASP A 38 -11.28 13.93 -3.80
C ASP A 38 -10.35 12.97 -4.60
N PRO A 39 -10.29 13.10 -5.94
CA PRO A 39 -9.45 12.23 -6.77
C PRO A 39 -7.95 12.34 -6.47
N ASP A 40 -7.48 13.53 -6.07
CA ASP A 40 -6.06 13.73 -5.78
C ASP A 40 -5.69 13.09 -4.44
N ALA A 41 -6.60 13.15 -3.46
CA ALA A 41 -6.46 12.43 -2.21
C ALA A 41 -6.43 10.90 -2.43
N ILE A 42 -7.32 10.36 -3.27
CA ILE A 42 -7.30 8.93 -3.63
C ILE A 42 -5.95 8.53 -4.25
N ARG A 43 -5.45 9.30 -5.21
CA ARG A 43 -4.17 9.02 -5.88
C ARG A 43 -3.01 9.07 -4.90
N ALA A 44 -2.94 10.12 -4.07
CA ALA A 44 -1.88 10.28 -3.08
C ALA A 44 -1.86 9.15 -2.05
N THR A 45 -3.04 8.78 -1.52
CA THR A 45 -3.17 7.69 -0.56
C THR A 45 -2.84 6.34 -1.18
N THR A 46 -3.29 6.06 -2.40
CA THR A 46 -2.99 4.78 -3.08
C THR A 46 -1.49 4.62 -3.32
N LEU A 47 -0.82 5.70 -3.74
CA LEU A 47 0.63 5.69 -3.95
C LEU A 47 1.36 5.46 -2.63
N LEU A 48 0.96 6.17 -1.57
CA LEU A 48 1.54 6.03 -0.25
C LEU A 48 1.42 4.59 0.28
N VAL A 49 0.23 4.00 0.20
CA VAL A 49 -0.01 2.62 0.66
C VAL A 49 0.82 1.62 -0.14
N ALA A 50 0.87 1.78 -1.48
CA ALA A 50 1.66 0.92 -2.35
C ALA A 50 3.16 1.02 -2.04
N SER A 51 3.67 2.23 -1.79
CA SER A 51 5.07 2.46 -1.42
C SER A 51 5.45 1.96 -0.03
N LEU A 52 4.50 1.91 0.92
CA LEU A 52 4.77 1.47 2.29
C LEU A 52 4.53 -0.02 2.53
N GLY A 53 3.73 -0.69 1.70
CA GLY A 53 3.35 -2.09 1.89
C GLY A 53 4.55 -3.05 1.92
N VAL A 54 5.48 -2.89 0.98
CA VAL A 54 6.70 -3.73 0.92
C VAL A 54 7.63 -3.49 2.12
N PRO A 55 8.02 -2.24 2.45
CA PRO A 55 8.78 -1.95 3.67
C PRO A 55 8.14 -2.48 4.95
N ALA A 56 6.81 -2.38 5.10
CA ALA A 56 6.11 -2.88 6.28
C ALA A 56 6.20 -4.40 6.39
N PHE A 57 6.07 -5.12 5.27
CA PHE A 57 6.21 -6.57 5.24
C PHE A 57 7.63 -7.03 5.59
N GLU A 58 8.66 -6.38 5.04
CA GLU A 58 10.04 -6.71 5.40
C GLU A 58 10.39 -6.36 6.85
N ALA A 59 9.84 -5.27 7.37
CA ALA A 59 9.98 -4.94 8.78
C ALA A 59 9.33 -6.05 9.65
N ALA A 60 8.14 -6.53 9.28
CA ALA A 60 7.50 -7.64 9.97
C ALA A 60 8.35 -8.92 9.92
N LEU A 61 8.90 -9.29 8.75
CA LEU A 61 9.77 -10.47 8.60
C LEU A 61 11.06 -10.40 9.41
N SER A 62 11.48 -9.21 9.86
CA SER A 62 12.65 -9.05 10.73
C SER A 62 12.37 -9.36 12.20
N LEU A 63 11.09 -9.53 12.57
CA LEU A 63 10.63 -9.90 13.91
C LEU A 63 10.53 -11.43 14.06
N GLU A 64 10.40 -11.88 15.31
CA GLU A 64 10.02 -13.26 15.62
C GLU A 64 8.68 -13.62 14.95
N GLU A 65 8.55 -14.87 14.47
CA GLU A 65 7.39 -15.34 13.70
C GLU A 65 6.05 -15.07 14.40
N SER A 66 6.01 -15.23 15.73
CA SER A 66 4.85 -14.94 16.58
C SER A 66 4.37 -13.49 16.57
N MET A 67 5.23 -12.56 16.15
CA MET A 67 5.00 -11.11 16.17
C MET A 67 4.75 -10.54 14.77
N GLN A 68 4.96 -11.32 13.70
CA GLN A 68 4.90 -10.81 12.32
C GLN A 68 3.48 -10.39 11.95
N ASP A 69 2.49 -11.25 12.21
CA ASP A 69 1.08 -10.95 11.94
C ASP A 69 0.61 -9.72 12.74
N VAL A 70 1.00 -9.62 14.01
CA VAL A 70 0.68 -8.48 14.87
C VAL A 70 1.27 -7.18 14.31
N ALA A 71 2.50 -7.21 13.80
CA ALA A 71 3.12 -6.05 13.19
C ALA A 71 2.42 -5.61 11.90
N LEU A 72 1.98 -6.57 11.07
CA LEU A 72 1.20 -6.28 9.87
C LEU A 72 -0.18 -5.71 10.20
N GLU A 73 -0.86 -6.28 11.19
CA GLU A 73 -2.16 -5.76 11.65
C GLU A 73 -2.05 -4.34 12.19
N ASN A 74 -1.01 -4.03 12.97
CA ASN A 74 -0.76 -2.68 13.48
C ASN A 74 -0.48 -1.69 12.35
N PHE A 75 0.29 -2.09 11.33
CA PHE A 75 0.52 -1.25 10.16
C PHE A 75 -0.78 -0.97 9.38
N LEU A 76 -1.62 -1.99 9.19
CA LEU A 76 -2.93 -1.83 8.55
C LEU A 76 -3.87 -0.95 9.39
N ALA A 77 -3.84 -1.08 10.71
CA ALA A 77 -4.61 -0.24 11.62
C ALA A 77 -4.19 1.23 11.51
N MET A 78 -2.88 1.52 11.50
CA MET A 78 -2.36 2.87 11.27
C MET A 78 -2.82 3.44 9.93
N ILE A 79 -2.79 2.65 8.85
CA ILE A 79 -3.30 3.10 7.54
C ILE A 79 -4.79 3.44 7.63
N ARG A 80 -5.59 2.58 8.28
CA ARG A 80 -7.04 2.81 8.44
C ARG A 80 -7.34 4.03 9.31
N GLU A 81 -6.59 4.26 10.37
CA GLU A 81 -6.80 5.41 11.25
C GLU A 81 -6.46 6.74 10.55
N HIS A 82 -5.36 6.78 9.82
CA HIS A 82 -4.86 8.02 9.22
C HIS A 82 -5.40 8.29 7.81
N TYR A 83 -5.87 7.25 7.11
CA TYR A 83 -6.33 7.36 5.72
C TYR A 83 -7.70 6.72 5.47
N GLY A 84 -8.35 6.17 6.51
CA GLY A 84 -9.65 5.49 6.42
C GLY A 84 -10.83 6.37 6.04
N VAL A 85 -10.65 7.69 5.98
CA VAL A 85 -11.65 8.62 5.42
C VAL A 85 -11.87 8.38 3.91
N LEU A 86 -10.87 7.82 3.21
CA LEU A 86 -10.98 7.45 1.79
C LEU A 86 -11.45 6.01 1.56
N LEU A 87 -11.47 5.18 2.60
CA LEU A 87 -11.83 3.75 2.54
C LEU A 87 -13.20 3.44 3.17
N GLN A 88 -13.98 4.44 3.56
CA GLN A 88 -15.45 4.31 3.74
C GLN A 88 -16.18 4.13 2.40
N LEU A 89 -15.54 3.46 1.44
CA LEU A 89 -16.23 2.78 0.38
C LEU A 89 -16.95 1.62 1.04
N ASP A 90 -18.25 1.80 1.25
CA ASP A 90 -19.18 0.73 1.61
C ASP A 90 -19.19 -0.28 0.44
N ILE A 91 -18.20 -1.17 0.39
CA ILE A 91 -18.16 -2.30 -0.54
C ILE A 91 -19.08 -3.39 0.04
N THR A 92 -20.36 -3.05 0.15
CA THR A 92 -21.45 -4.02 0.19
C THR A 92 -22.13 -3.98 -1.17
N ALA A 93 -21.62 -4.78 -2.10
CA ALA A 93 -22.28 -5.15 -3.35
C ALA A 93 -22.12 -6.66 -3.55
#